data_AF-A0A6P2B3S2-F1
#
_entry.id   AF-A0A6P2B3S2-F1
#
_cell.length_a   1.000
_cell.length_b   1.000
_cell.length_c   1.000
_cell.angle_alpha   90.00
_cell.angle_beta   90.00
_cell.angle_gamma   90.00
#
_symmetry.space_group_name_H-M   'P 1'
#
loop_
_entity.id
_entity.type
_entity.pdbx_description
1 polymer ?
#
loop_
_entity_poly.entity_id
_entity_poly.type
_entity_poly.pdbx_seq_one_letter_code
_entity_poly.pdbx_strand_id
1 'polypeptide(L)' 'MPVGPLELVIILVIVLVLFGGGRVANLMGELGSGLANFRKGLREGDAEEKDKLEDGKPKE' A
#
# COMPACT_ATOMS: atom_id res chain seq x y z
N MET A 1 -17.41 22.76 -14.48
CA MET A 1 -16.04 22.61 -15.04
C MET A 1 -15.30 21.71 -14.07
N PRO A 2 -14.84 20.50 -14.46
CA PRO A 2 -14.13 19.62 -13.54
C PRO A 2 -12.83 20.32 -13.10
N VAL A 3 -12.50 20.20 -11.83
CA VAL A 3 -11.25 20.70 -11.27
C VAL A 3 -10.09 20.13 -12.08
N GLY A 4 -9.28 21.02 -12.65
CA GLY A 4 -8.17 20.63 -13.51
C GLY A 4 -7.04 19.97 -12.71
N PRO A 5 -6.20 19.14 -13.33
CA PRO A 5 -5.03 18.56 -12.67
C PRO A 5 -4.12 19.60 -12.00
N LEU A 6 -4.02 20.81 -12.58
CA LEU A 6 -3.25 21.94 -12.02
C LEU A 6 -3.83 22.46 -10.70
N GLU A 7 -5.15 22.50 -10.56
CA GLU A 7 -5.83 23.00 -9.37
C GLU A 7 -5.61 22.04 -8.18
N LEU A 8 -5.65 20.74 -8.45
CA LEU A 8 -5.33 19.71 -7.45
C LEU A 8 -3.87 19.79 -6.97
N VAL A 9 -2.91 20.09 -7.87
CA VAL A 9 -1.50 20.27 -7.48
C VAL A 9 -1.34 21.47 -6.56
N ILE A 10 -2.00 22.60 -6.85
CA ILE A 10 -1.95 23.79 -5.98
C ILE A 10 -2.51 23.47 -4.59
N ILE A 11 -3.66 22.78 -4.52
CA ILE A 11 -4.26 22.37 -3.25
C ILE A 11 -3.31 21.44 -2.47
N LEU A 12 -2.68 20.48 -3.15
CA LEU A 12 -1.72 19.57 -2.54
C LEU A 12 -0.52 20.31 -1.94
N VAL A 13 0.00 21.32 -2.64
CA VAL A 13 1.10 22.18 -2.14
C VAL A 13 0.65 22.95 -0.89
N ILE A 14 -0.55 23.54 -0.89
CA ILE A 14 -1.08 24.25 0.29
C ILE A 14 -1.18 23.31 1.50
N VAL A 15 -1.73 22.10 1.32
CA VAL A 15 -1.81 21.09 2.38
C VAL A 15 -0.42 20.70 2.88
N LEU A 16 0.55 20.50 1.98
CA LEU A 16 1.95 20.22 2.35
C LEU A 16 2.59 21.34 3.17
N VAL A 17 2.30 22.61 2.88
CA VAL A 17 2.82 23.75 3.66
C VAL A 17 2.15 23.82 5.04
N LEU A 18 0.83 23.64 5.12
CA LEU A 18 0.09 23.72 6.38
C LEU A 18 0.45 22.58 7.35
N PHE A 19 0.58 21.37 6.83
CA PHE A 19 0.91 20.20 7.65
C PHE A 19 2.41 19.99 7.82
N GLY A 20 3.22 20.53 6.89
CA GLY A 20 4.65 20.34 6.81
C GLY A 20 5.04 18.97 6.22
N GLY A 21 6.12 18.92 5.45
CA GLY A 21 6.61 17.68 4.84
C GLY A 21 6.95 16.58 5.87
N GLY A 22 7.43 16.96 7.06
CA GLY A 22 7.79 16.02 8.12
C GLY A 22 6.60 15.24 8.70
N ARG A 23 5.46 15.90 8.99
CA ARG A 23 4.27 15.20 9.50
C ARG A 23 3.66 14.29 8.45
N VAL A 24 3.57 14.77 7.19
CA VAL A 24 3.02 13.98 6.08
C VAL A 24 3.87 12.74 5.82
N ALA A 25 5.21 12.89 5.81
CA ALA A 25 6.13 11.78 5.61
C ALA A 25 6.06 10.75 6.76
N ASN A 26 5.95 11.20 8.01
CA ASN A 26 5.84 10.30 9.16
C ASN A 26 4.54 9.48 9.10
N LEU A 27 3.41 10.14 8.82
CA LEU A 27 2.11 9.49 8.67
C LEU A 27 2.08 8.50 7.50
N MET A 28 2.64 8.88 6.35
CA MET A 28 2.76 7.98 5.20
C MET A 28 3.72 6.81 5.46
N GLY A 29 4.75 7.01 6.27
CA GLY A 29 5.65 5.93 6.71
C GLY A 29 4.89 4.87 7.49
N GLU A 30 4.13 5.28 8.51
CA GLU A 30 3.34 4.38 9.35
C GLU A 30 2.25 3.65 8.55
N LEU A 31 1.50 4.39 7.72
CA LEU A 31 0.47 3.82 6.85
C LEU A 31 1.07 2.90 5.77
N GLY A 32 2.21 3.28 5.20
CA GLY A 32 2.91 2.54 4.16
C GLY A 32 3.45 1.21 4.67
N SER A 33 4.06 1.19 5.85
CA SER A 33 4.52 -0.04 6.49
C SER A 33 3.35 -0.98 6.84
N GLY A 34 2.23 -0.43 7.34
CA GLY A 34 1.02 -1.21 7.60
C GLY A 34 0.45 -1.85 6.32
N LEU A 35 0.34 -1.07 5.24
CA LEU A 35 -0.16 -1.57 3.96
C LEU A 35 0.81 -2.58 3.30
N ALA A 36 2.13 -2.36 3.44
CA ALA A 36 3.14 -3.28 2.93
C ALA A 36 3.08 -4.65 3.63
N ASN A 37 2.97 -4.65 4.96
CA ASN A 37 2.82 -5.87 5.75
C ASN A 37 1.50 -6.58 5.46
N PHE A 38 0.41 -5.83 5.29
CA PHE A 38 -0.89 -6.39 4.89
C PHE A 38 -0.81 -7.07 3.52
N ARG A 39 -0.18 -6.41 2.54
CA ARG A 39 -0.01 -6.98 1.19
C ARG A 39 0.92 -8.19 1.18
N LYS A 40 1.93 -8.20 2.05
CA LYS A 40 2.82 -9.34 2.24
C LYS A 40 2.07 -10.54 2.84
N GLY A 41 1.30 -10.33 3.91
CA GLY A 41 0.48 -11.38 4.53
C GLY A 41 -0.56 -11.97 3.58
N LEU A 42 -1.19 -11.15 2.72
CA LEU A 42 -2.10 -11.64 1.68
C LEU A 42 -1.39 -12.54 0.65
N ARG A 43 -0.17 -12.19 0.23
CA ARG A 43 0.61 -13.01 -0.72
C ARG A 43 1.16 -14.28 -0.09
N GLU A 44 1.56 -14.23 1.18
CA GLU A 44 2.04 -15.42 1.92
C GLU A 44 0.89 -16.40 2.18
N GLY A 45 -0.31 -15.91 2.52
CA GLY A 45 -1.51 -16.75 2.61
C GLY A 45 -1.89 -17.43 1.29
N ASP A 46 -1.80 -16.72 0.16
CA ASP A 46 -2.07 -17.27 -1.18
C ASP A 46 -0.99 -18.29 -1.61
N ALA A 47 0.26 -18.10 -1.17
CA ALA A 47 1.37 -19.01 -1.45
C ALA A 47 1.35 -20.27 -0.58
N GLU A 48 1.00 -20.16 0.72
CA GLU A 48 0.79 -21.31 1.60
C GLU A 48 -0.40 -22.17 1.18
N GLU A 49 -1.43 -21.58 0.58
CA GLU A 49 -2.58 -22.32 0.05
C GLU A 49 -2.22 -23.10 -1.23
N LYS A 50 -1.28 -22.60 -2.05
CA LYS A 50 -0.80 -23.30 -3.24
C LYS A 50 0.19 -24.42 -2.94
N ASP A 51 1.08 -24.26 -1.97
CA ASP A 51 2.05 -25.29 -1.57
C ASP A 51 1.37 -26.52 -0.96
N LYS A 52 0.25 -26.33 -0.24
CA LYS A 52 -0.57 -27.43 0.30
C LYS A 52 -1.35 -28.23 -0.75
N LEU A 53 -1.53 -27.73 -1.97
CA LEU A 53 -2.21 -28.46 -3.05
C LEU A 53 -1.24 -29.30 -3.91
N GLU A 54 0.07 -29.07 -3.84
CA GLU A 54 1.05 -29.74 -4.71
C GLU A 54 1.71 -31.00 -4.09
N ASP A 55 1.50 -31.28 -2.80
CA ASP A 55 2.00 -32.50 -2.12
C ASP A 55 1.04 -33.71 -2.21
N GLY A 56 -0.08 -33.58 -2.92
CA GLY A 56 -1.12 -34.61 -3.04
C GLY A 56 -1.04 -35.53 -4.27
N LYS A 57 0.11 -35.66 -4.94
CA LYS A 57 0.26 -36.60 -6.06
C LYS A 57 0.94 -37.88 -5.56
N PRO A 58 0.21 -39.00 -5.38
CA PRO A 58 0.81 -40.27 -4.99
C PRO A 58 1.85 -40.63 -6.05
N LYS A 59 3.10 -40.71 -5.63
CA LYS A 59 4.11 -41.45 -6.37
C LYS A 59 3.92 -42.90 -5.93
N GLU A 60 3.06 -43.63 -6.63
CA GLU A 60 3.04 -45.11 -6.76
C GLU A 60 1.84 -45.58 -7.58
#